data_AF-A0A6L5P128-F1
#
_entry.id   AF-A0A6L5P128-F1
#
_cell.length_a   1.000
_cell.length_b   1.000
_cell.length_c   1.000
_cell.angle_alpha   90.00
_cell.angle_beta   90.00
_cell.angle_gamma   90.00
#
_symmetry.space_group_name_H-M   'P 1'
#
loop_
_entity.id
_entity.type
_entity.pdbx_description
1 polymer ?
#
loop_
_entity_poly.entity_id
_entity_poly.type
_entity_poly.pdbx_seq_one_letter_code
_entity_poly.pdbx_strand_id
1 'polypeptide(L)'
;MTEVKQGMKTAPQEERETIISYDRQTETWHIYTDEPKHARKYEKYVTKPQRKGYNLAGQLIMLEGDIDKGTVSISKKVRLTEKQKERRKQVLQNALISHRASSRSKKSDIK
;
A
#
# COMPACT_ATOMS: atom_id res chain seq x y z
N MET A 1 -0.88 15.95 15.66
CA MET A 1 -0.17 16.67 14.58
C MET A 1 0.83 15.70 13.98
N THR A 2 0.85 15.51 12.66
CA THR A 2 1.79 14.58 12.00
C THR A 2 3.16 15.22 11.89
N GLU A 3 4.20 14.52 12.37
CA GLU A 3 5.59 14.94 12.16
C GLU A 3 6.01 14.62 10.72
N VAL A 4 6.60 15.59 10.03
CA VAL A 4 7.15 15.41 8.69
C VAL A 4 8.63 15.73 8.71
N LYS A 5 9.45 14.72 8.43
CA LYS A 5 10.91 14.84 8.31
C LYS A 5 11.32 14.85 6.85
N GLN A 6 12.13 15.83 6.46
CA GLN A 6 12.66 15.99 5.10
C GLN A 6 14.15 15.66 5.07
N GLY A 7 14.68 15.32 3.89
CA GLY A 7 16.11 15.09 3.67
C GLY A 7 16.70 13.91 4.44
N MET A 8 15.87 12.94 4.84
CA MET A 8 16.32 11.75 5.54
C MET A 8 17.15 10.85 4.62
N LYS A 9 18.17 10.21 5.19
CA LYS A 9 18.88 9.12 4.51
C LYS A 9 18.10 7.83 4.71
N THR A 10 17.99 7.04 3.65
CA THR A 10 17.46 5.67 3.77
C THR A 10 18.44 4.82 4.56
N ALA A 11 17.96 4.08 5.55
CA ALA A 11 18.78 3.14 6.30
C ALA A 11 19.42 2.08 5.37
N PRO A 12 20.57 1.49 5.74
CA PRO A 12 21.11 0.28 5.12
C PRO A 12 20.05 -0.83 5.06
N GLN A 13 20.13 -1.71 4.06
CA GLN A 13 19.03 -2.66 3.79
C GLN A 13 18.80 -3.65 4.94
N GLU A 14 19.87 -4.03 5.63
CA GLU A 14 19.93 -4.95 6.75
C GLU A 14 19.36 -4.37 8.06
N GLU A 15 19.31 -3.04 8.18
CA GLU A 15 18.77 -2.34 9.36
C GLU A 15 17.27 -2.03 9.22
N ARG A 16 16.73 -2.12 7.99
CA ARG A 16 15.33 -1.76 7.72
C ARG A 16 14.38 -2.78 8.30
N GLU A 17 13.29 -2.27 8.85
CA GLU A 17 12.24 -3.05 9.46
C GLU A 17 10.83 -2.58 9.07
N THR A 18 9.89 -3.46 9.38
CA THR A 18 8.46 -3.17 9.28
C THR A 18 7.80 -3.85 10.45
N ILE A 19 7.29 -3.03 11.35
CA ILE A 19 6.60 -3.46 12.56
C ILE A 19 5.12 -3.17 12.34
N ILE A 20 4.30 -4.19 12.52
CA ILE A 20 2.84 -4.06 12.54
C ILE A 20 2.36 -4.65 13.86
N SER A 21 1.80 -3.81 14.71
CA SER A 21 1.32 -4.18 16.04
C SER A 21 -0.18 -3.96 16.13
N TYR A 22 -0.85 -4.78 16.95
CA TYR A 22 -2.27 -4.60 17.26
C TYR A 22 -2.39 -4.08 18.68
N ASP A 23 -3.00 -2.91 18.84
CA ASP A 23 -3.37 -2.40 20.14
C ASP A 23 -4.76 -2.91 20.51
N ARG A 24 -4.83 -3.75 21.55
CA ARG A 24 -6.07 -4.33 22.02
C ARG A 24 -6.99 -3.32 22.70
N GLN A 25 -6.45 -2.27 23.30
CA GLN A 25 -7.23 -1.27 24.02
C GLN A 25 -8.02 -0.38 23.06
N THR A 26 -7.38 0.04 21.96
CA THR A 26 -8.01 0.89 20.94
C THR A 26 -8.60 0.10 19.78
N GLU A 27 -8.35 -1.22 19.73
CA GLU A 27 -8.69 -2.11 18.61
C GLU A 27 -8.16 -1.60 17.26
N THR A 28 -6.99 -0.96 17.27
CA THR A 28 -6.33 -0.42 16.08
C THR A 28 -5.06 -1.17 15.74
N TRP A 29 -4.73 -1.17 14.45
CA TRP A 29 -3.40 -1.61 14.01
C TRP A 29 -2.49 -0.40 13.93
N HIS A 30 -1.27 -0.54 14.44
CA HIS A 30 -0.23 0.44 14.30
C HIS A 30 0.85 -0.10 13.35
N ILE A 31 1.40 0.77 12.51
CA ILE A 31 2.52 0.45 11.62
C ILE A 31 3.66 1.42 11.87
N TYR A 32 4.86 0.87 11.97
CA TYR A 32 6.11 1.58 11.78
C TYR A 32 6.91 0.90 10.67
N THR A 33 7.49 1.68 9.77
CA THR A 33 8.42 1.15 8.79
C THR A 33 9.39 2.21 8.28
N ASP A 34 10.64 1.82 8.11
CA ASP A 34 11.71 2.54 7.41
C ASP A 34 12.16 1.80 6.14
N GLU A 35 11.46 0.71 5.76
CA GLU A 35 11.58 0.07 4.45
C GLU A 35 10.79 0.88 3.41
N PRO A 36 11.44 1.58 2.47
CA PRO A 36 10.76 2.54 1.59
C PRO A 36 9.66 1.92 0.73
N LYS A 37 9.80 0.64 0.35
CA LYS A 37 8.77 -0.07 -0.40
C LYS A 37 7.50 -0.24 0.43
N HIS A 38 7.63 -0.52 1.72
CA HIS A 38 6.50 -0.68 2.61
C HIS A 38 5.89 0.66 2.99
N ALA A 39 6.70 1.69 3.25
CA ALA A 39 6.20 3.04 3.50
C ALA A 39 5.23 3.51 2.39
N ARG A 40 5.65 3.42 1.12
CA ARG A 40 4.78 3.79 -0.02
C ARG A 40 3.57 2.88 -0.22
N LYS A 41 3.73 1.57 0.04
CA LYS A 41 2.64 0.60 -0.09
C LYS A 41 1.53 0.86 0.93
N TYR A 42 1.92 1.18 2.16
CA TYR A 42 1.00 1.26 3.29
C TYR A 42 0.45 2.66 3.54
N GLU A 43 1.06 3.71 3.00
CA GLU A 43 0.66 5.12 3.21
C GLU A 43 -0.85 5.35 3.07
N LYS A 44 -1.47 4.83 2.02
CA LYS A 44 -2.91 5.01 1.75
C LYS A 44 -3.85 4.31 2.74
N TYR A 45 -3.32 3.42 3.58
CA TYR A 45 -4.09 2.70 4.60
C TYR A 45 -3.93 3.34 5.99
N VAL A 46 -2.96 4.22 6.18
CA VAL A 46 -2.74 4.93 7.45
C VAL A 46 -3.69 6.12 7.53
N THR A 47 -4.68 6.02 8.41
CA THR A 47 -5.71 7.06 8.62
C THR A 47 -5.23 8.16 9.56
N LYS A 48 -4.35 7.81 10.51
CA LYS A 48 -3.77 8.72 11.50
C LYS A 48 -2.25 8.69 11.41
N PRO A 49 -1.65 9.39 10.44
CA PRO A 49 -0.20 9.42 10.31
C PRO A 49 0.40 10.18 11.49
N GLN A 50 1.34 9.54 12.18
CA GLN A 50 2.09 10.13 13.28
C GLN A 50 3.42 10.69 12.78
N ARG A 51 4.14 9.94 11.93
CA ARG A 51 5.41 10.38 11.34
C ARG A 51 5.52 9.98 9.87
N LYS A 52 6.04 10.88 9.04
CA LYS A 52 6.42 10.62 7.65
C LYS A 52 7.84 11.12 7.41
N GLY A 53 8.69 10.28 6.83
CA GLY A 53 10.06 10.63 6.47
C GLY A 53 10.25 10.60 4.97
N TYR A 54 10.82 11.68 4.43
CA TYR A 54 11.12 11.83 3.02
C TYR A 54 12.61 12.00 2.80
N ASN A 55 13.12 11.37 1.74
CA ASN A 55 14.50 11.57 1.32
C ASN A 55 14.69 12.89 0.54
N LEU A 56 15.93 13.21 0.17
CA LEU A 56 16.26 14.42 -0.61
C LEU A 56 15.56 14.47 -1.99
N ALA A 57 15.16 13.32 -2.54
CA ALA A 57 14.40 13.24 -3.78
C ALA A 57 12.87 13.38 -3.56
N GLY A 58 12.43 13.69 -2.34
CA GLY A 58 11.01 13.81 -1.99
C GLY A 58 10.26 12.48 -1.93
N GLN A 59 10.96 11.35 -1.91
CA GLN A 59 10.34 10.02 -1.84
C GLN A 59 10.06 9.66 -0.38
N LEU A 60 8.86 9.15 -0.11
CA LEU A 60 8.53 8.59 1.20
C LEU A 60 9.39 7.35 1.46
N ILE A 61 10.14 7.39 2.56
CA ILE A 61 11.06 6.34 3.02
C ILE A 61 10.74 5.83 4.43
N MET A 62 9.99 6.59 5.23
CA MET A 62 9.56 6.18 6.58
C MET A 62 8.09 6.52 6.78
N LEU A 63 7.36 5.62 7.43
CA LEU A 63 5.94 5.80 7.75
C LEU A 63 5.64 5.24 9.14
N GLU A 64 4.96 6.03 9.95
CA GLU A 64 4.47 5.64 11.26
C GLU A 64 3.04 6.16 11.47
N GLY A 65 2.16 5.32 12.01
CA GLY A 65 0.81 5.72 12.39
C GLY A 65 -0.18 4.57 12.44
N ASP A 66 -1.45 4.92 12.59
CA ASP A 66 -2.51 3.96 12.83
C ASP A 66 -3.32 3.65 11.56
N ILE A 67 -3.74 2.40 11.46
CA ILE A 67 -4.65 1.85 10.46
C ILE A 67 -5.97 1.57 11.19
N ASP A 68 -6.90 2.53 11.13
CA ASP A 68 -8.23 2.35 11.72
C ASP A 68 -9.09 1.39 10.89
N LYS A 69 -9.84 0.51 11.56
CA LYS A 69 -10.78 -0.45 10.92
C LYS A 69 -10.14 -1.32 9.83
N GLY A 70 -8.81 -1.48 9.86
CA GLY A 70 -8.07 -2.35 8.95
C GLY A 70 -7.98 -3.78 9.46
N THR A 71 -7.83 -4.73 8.54
CA THR A 71 -7.49 -6.12 8.86
C THR A 71 -6.09 -6.42 8.33
N VAL A 72 -5.22 -6.95 9.17
CA VAL A 72 -3.90 -7.44 8.76
C VAL A 72 -3.97 -8.95 8.54
N SER A 73 -3.59 -9.38 7.34
CA SER A 73 -3.54 -10.80 6.99
C SER A 73 -2.13 -11.21 6.57
N ILE A 74 -1.63 -12.31 7.12
CA ILE A 74 -0.36 -12.91 6.70
C ILE A 74 -0.69 -14.09 5.78
N SER A 75 -0.18 -14.04 4.55
CA SER A 75 -0.34 -15.14 3.58
C SER A 75 0.96 -15.41 2.86
N LYS A 76 1.24 -16.70 2.59
CA LYS A 76 2.38 -17.09 1.75
C LYS A 76 2.11 -16.73 0.30
N LYS A 77 3.15 -16.33 -0.43
CA LYS A 77 3.06 -16.16 -1.88
C LYS A 77 2.77 -17.52 -2.52
N VAL A 78 1.56 -17.67 -3.04
CA VAL A 78 1.17 -18.90 -3.75
C VAL A 78 1.86 -18.90 -5.12
N ARG A 79 2.63 -19.95 -5.42
CA ARG A 79 3.08 -20.23 -6.78
C ARG A 79 1.88 -20.76 -7.56
N LEU A 80 1.38 -19.96 -8.48
CA LEU A 80 0.30 -20.37 -9.35
C LEU A 80 0.81 -21.42 -10.35
N THR A 81 0.00 -22.43 -10.63
CA THR A 81 0.22 -23.30 -11.79
C THR A 81 0.07 -22.51 -13.09
N GLU A 82 0.64 -22.97 -14.20
CA GLU A 82 0.49 -22.30 -15.49
C GLU A 82 -0.99 -22.12 -15.89
N LYS A 83 -1.83 -23.13 -15.62
CA LYS A 83 -3.29 -23.04 -15.82
C LYS A 83 -3.94 -21.92 -14.99
N GLN A 84 -3.49 -21.74 -13.74
CA GLN A 84 -3.99 -20.66 -12.87
C GLN A 84 -3.48 -19.28 -13.30
N LYS A 85 -2.24 -19.19 -13.81
CA LYS A 85 -1.68 -17.95 -14.37
C LYS A 85 -2.47 -17.52 -15.61
N GLU A 86 -2.72 -18.45 -16.53
CA GLU A 86 -3.46 -18.18 -17.76
C GLU A 86 -4.90 -17.75 -17.45
N ARG A 87 -5.57 -18.42 -16.52
CA ARG A 87 -6.90 -18.01 -16.05
C ARG A 87 -6.90 -16.59 -15.48
N ARG A 88 -5.91 -16.22 -14.65
CA ARG A 88 -5.81 -14.85 -14.12
C ARG A 88 -5.58 -13.82 -15.22
N LYS A 89 -4.75 -14.14 -16.22
CA LYS A 89 -4.50 -13.28 -17.38
C LYS A 89 -5.78 -13.02 -18.17
N GLN A 90 -6.56 -14.05 -18.44
CA GLN A 90 -7.85 -13.94 -19.12
C GLN A 90 -8.84 -13.09 -18.33
N VAL A 91 -8.96 -13.31 -17.01
CA VAL A 91 -9.83 -12.50 -16.14
C VAL A 91 -9.41 -11.03 -16.17
N LEU A 92 -8.11 -10.73 -16.11
CA LEU A 92 -7.60 -9.36 -16.16
C LEU A 92 -7.92 -8.70 -17.52
N GLN A 93 -7.70 -9.41 -18.64
CA GLN A 93 -8.01 -8.90 -19.98
C GLN A 93 -9.49 -8.57 -20.11
N ASN A 94 -10.37 -9.46 -19.64
CA ASN A 94 -11.82 -9.23 -19.67
C ASN A 94 -12.23 -8.02 -18.83
N ALA A 95 -11.62 -7.83 -17.66
CA ALA A 95 -11.86 -6.65 -16.80
C ALA A 95 -11.40 -5.34 -17.46
N LEU A 96 -10.29 -5.35 -18.20
CA LEU A 96 -9.81 -4.17 -18.94
C LEU A 96 -10.73 -3.84 -20.12
N ILE A 97 -11.20 -4.85 -20.84
CA ILE A 97 -12.14 -4.67 -21.96
C ILE A 97 -13.46 -4.09 -21.45
N SER A 98 -14.02 -4.64 -20.36
CA SER A 98 -15.27 -4.14 -19.78
C SER A 98 -15.14 -2.71 -19.25
N HIS A 99 -14.03 -2.37 -18.59
CA HIS A 99 -13.75 -0.99 -18.16
C HIS A 99 -13.64 -0.01 -19.34
N ARG A 100 -13.05 -0.45 -20.46
CA ARG A 100 -12.94 0.37 -21.68
C ARG A 100 -14.30 0.57 -22.35
N ALA A 101 -15.17 -0.44 -22.33
CA ALA A 101 -16.53 -0.33 -22.87
C ALA A 101 -17.40 0.61 -22.03
N SER A 102 -17.35 0.50 -20.70
CA SER A 102 -18.14 1.36 -19.80
C SER A 102 -17.69 2.83 -19.84
N SER A 103 -16.39 3.09 -19.97
CA SER A 103 -15.86 4.45 -20.12
C SER A 103 -16.18 5.08 -21.48
N ARG A 104 -16.39 4.29 -22.54
CA ARG A 104 -16.85 4.78 -23.84
C ARG A 104 -18.34 5.12 -23.85
N SER A 105 -19.18 4.27 -23.25
CA SER A 105 -20.63 4.54 -23.10
C SER A 105 -20.89 5.81 -22.27
N LYS A 106 -20.18 6.01 -21.16
CA LYS A 106 -20.30 7.26 -20.38
C LYS A 106 -19.91 8.53 -21.16
N LYS A 107 -19.06 8.43 -22.19
CA LYS A 107 -18.72 9.57 -23.05
C LYS A 107 -19.74 9.82 -24.16
N SER A 108 -20.51 8.82 -24.58
CA SER A 108 -21.58 9.00 -25.58
C SER A 108 -22.83 9.61 -24.98
N ASP A 109 -23.07 9.42 -23.67
CA ASP A 109 -24.29 9.88 -22.98
C ASP A 109 -24.17 11.33 -22.44
N ILE A 110 -23.04 12.01 -22.64
CA ILE A 110 -22.81 13.42 -22.27
C ILE A 110 -22.92 14.31 -23.52
N LYS A 111 -23.99 14.16 -24.30
CA LYS A 111 -24.33 15.05 -25.41
C LYS A 111 -25.76 15.51 -25.32
#